data_AF-A0A6M3KT08-F1
#
_entry.id   AF-A0A6M3KT08-F1
#
_cell.length_a   1.000
_cell.length_b   1.000
_cell.length_c   1.000
_cell.angle_alpha   90.00
_cell.angle_beta   90.00
_cell.angle_gamma   90.00
#
_symmetry.space_group_name_H-M   'P 1'
#
loop_
_entity.id
_entity.type
_entity.pdbx_description
1 polymer ?
#
loop_
_entity_poly.entity_id
_entity_poly.type
_entity_poly.pdbx_seq_one_letter_code
_entity_poly.pdbx_strand_id
1 'polypeptide(L)'
;MTGSLGGRIAKSKAAKKQREFVRHAIVTLVLGSFNKVSIKPIFFHKVNRRRDEDNAVGSLKSAYDGIVDSGLIKDDSPEYMIRENPEFRIDKQIPRVELRITILE
;
A
#
# COMPACT_ATOMS: atom_id res chain seq x y z
N MET A 1 -15.10 2.61 -20.26
CA MET A 1 -15.09 2.60 -18.78
C MET A 1 -16.40 3.17 -18.27
N THR A 2 -17.33 2.33 -17.80
CA THR A 2 -18.67 2.76 -17.39
C THR A 2 -18.93 2.29 -15.95
N GLY A 3 -18.48 3.09 -14.98
CA GLY A 3 -18.90 2.96 -13.57
C GLY A 3 -19.89 4.07 -13.25
N SER A 4 -20.90 3.77 -12.43
CA SER A 4 -21.86 4.78 -11.97
C SER A 4 -21.12 5.94 -11.27
N LEU A 5 -21.70 7.15 -11.33
CA LEU A 5 -21.13 8.33 -10.67
C LEU A 5 -20.85 8.06 -9.19
N GLY A 6 -21.78 7.41 -8.49
CA GLY A 6 -21.62 7.00 -7.09
C GLY A 6 -20.46 6.02 -6.87
N GLY A 7 -20.30 5.02 -7.74
CA GLY A 7 -19.19 4.05 -7.66
C GLY A 7 -17.82 4.71 -7.86
N ARG A 8 -17.73 5.67 -8.79
CA ARG A 8 -16.49 6.44 -9.03
C ARG A 8 -16.10 7.25 -7.80
N ILE A 9 -17.06 7.97 -7.20
CA ILE A 9 -16.85 8.77 -5.98
C ILE A 9 -16.43 7.87 -4.81
N ALA A 10 -17.09 6.72 -4.61
CA ALA A 10 -16.77 5.80 -3.54
C ALA A 10 -15.33 5.26 -3.65
N LYS A 11 -14.89 4.88 -4.86
CA LYS A 11 -13.52 4.43 -5.12
C LYS A 11 -12.51 5.53 -4.80
N SER A 12 -12.74 6.75 -5.28
CA SER A 12 -11.87 7.90 -5.01
C SER A 12 -11.77 8.19 -3.51
N LYS A 13 -12.89 8.12 -2.77
CA LYS A 13 -12.92 8.32 -1.32
C LYS A 13 -12.13 7.24 -0.57
N ALA A 14 -12.27 5.97 -0.98
CA ALA A 14 -11.53 4.86 -0.39
C ALA A 14 -10.01 5.01 -0.61
N ALA A 15 -9.60 5.34 -1.83
CA ALA A 15 -8.20 5.61 -2.18
C ALA A 15 -7.61 6.75 -1.34
N LYS A 16 -8.34 7.88 -1.22
CA LYS A 16 -7.91 9.01 -0.39
C LYS A 16 -7.74 8.62 1.07
N LYS A 17 -8.72 7.90 1.63
CA LYS A 17 -8.68 7.43 3.02
C LYS A 17 -7.49 6.51 3.30
N GLN A 18 -7.17 5.60 2.36
CA GLN A 18 -6.02 4.71 2.50
C GLN A 18 -4.70 5.48 2.47
N ARG A 19 -4.56 6.43 1.54
CA ARG A 19 -3.38 7.30 1.41
C ARG A 19 -3.12 8.08 2.70
N GLU A 20 -4.15 8.75 3.22
CA GLU A 20 -4.06 9.50 4.47
C GLU A 20 -3.70 8.59 5.65
N PHE A 21 -4.34 7.42 5.77
CA PHE A 21 -4.05 6.47 6.84
C PHE A 21 -2.59 6.04 6.86
N VAL A 22 -2.03 5.67 5.70
CA VAL A 22 -0.63 5.24 5.58
C VAL A 22 0.32 6.39 5.93
N ARG A 23 0.05 7.59 5.42
CA ARG A 23 0.83 8.79 5.74
C ARG A 23 0.90 9.01 7.25
N HIS A 24 -0.26 9.01 7.90
CA HIS A 24 -0.34 9.22 9.35
C HIS A 24 0.35 8.11 10.15
N ALA A 25 0.22 6.85 9.74
CA ALA A 25 0.88 5.74 10.40
C ALA A 25 2.42 5.90 10.36
N ILE A 26 2.98 6.29 9.22
CA ILE A 26 4.44 6.43 9.07
C ILE A 26 4.97 7.62 9.85
N VAL A 27 4.34 8.79 9.72
CA VAL A 27 4.75 9.99 10.48
C VAL A 27 4.73 9.74 11.99
N THR A 28 3.84 8.87 12.46
CA THR A 28 3.74 8.53 13.89
C THR A 28 4.81 7.52 14.34
N LEU A 29 5.18 6.57 13.47
CA LEU A 29 6.06 5.45 13.81
C LEU A 29 7.54 5.71 13.51
N VAL A 30 7.83 6.58 12.55
CA VAL A 30 9.17 6.76 11.99
C VAL A 30 9.53 8.24 11.97
N LEU A 31 10.75 8.56 12.41
CA LEU A 31 11.32 9.91 12.36
C LEU A 31 12.37 9.97 11.25
N GLY A 32 12.19 10.87 10.29
CA GLY A 32 13.16 11.17 9.24
C GLY A 32 12.79 10.66 7.84
N SER A 33 13.72 10.89 6.92
CA SER A 33 13.63 10.51 5.50
C SER A 33 14.81 9.61 5.12
N PHE A 34 14.56 8.63 4.25
CA PHE A 34 15.54 7.67 3.77
C PHE A 34 15.73 7.80 2.26
N ASN A 35 16.90 7.39 1.79
CA ASN A 35 17.23 7.40 0.37
C ASN A 35 16.46 6.32 -0.37
N LYS A 36 16.39 5.11 0.19
CA LYS A 36 15.78 3.98 -0.49
C LYS A 36 15.10 3.04 0.49
N VAL A 37 13.96 2.49 0.07
CA VAL A 37 13.22 1.48 0.85
C VAL A 37 12.78 0.32 -0.04
N SER A 38 12.69 -0.87 0.54
CA SER A 38 11.97 -2.00 -0.04
C SER A 38 10.64 -2.17 0.67
N ILE A 39 9.58 -2.41 -0.11
CA ILE A 39 8.23 -2.64 0.41
C ILE A 39 7.79 -4.04 0.02
N LYS A 40 7.53 -4.87 1.03
CA LYS A 40 6.89 -6.17 0.87
C LYS A 40 5.44 -6.12 1.33
N PRO A 41 4.46 -6.17 0.41
CA PRO A 41 3.06 -6.28 0.78
C PRO A 41 2.68 -7.72 1.13
N ILE A 42 1.95 -7.89 2.23
CA ILE A 42 1.41 -9.18 2.66
C ILE A 42 -0.10 -9.04 2.86
N PHE A 43 -0.86 -9.74 2.02
CA PHE A 43 -2.31 -9.76 2.05
C PHE A 43 -2.80 -10.96 2.85
N PHE A 44 -3.46 -10.70 3.98
CA PHE A 44 -4.14 -11.71 4.78
C PHE A 44 -5.61 -11.77 4.39
N HIS A 45 -6.03 -12.89 3.81
CA HIS A 45 -7.40 -13.12 3.38
C HIS A 45 -8.11 -14.14 4.27
N LYS A 46 -9.43 -13.94 4.44
CA LYS A 46 -10.29 -14.88 5.18
C LYS A 46 -10.46 -16.22 4.48
N VAL A 47 -10.39 -16.23 3.15
CA VAL A 47 -10.70 -17.39 2.31
C VAL A 47 -9.58 -17.64 1.31
N ASN A 48 -9.26 -18.91 1.10
CA ASN A 48 -8.30 -19.32 0.09
C ASN A 48 -8.97 -19.35 -1.28
N ARG A 49 -8.83 -18.26 -2.04
CA ARG A 49 -9.32 -18.13 -3.41
C ARG A 49 -8.18 -17.63 -4.27
N ARG A 50 -8.16 -18.04 -5.54
CA ARG A 50 -7.22 -17.48 -6.52
C ARG A 50 -7.39 -15.96 -6.57
N ARG A 51 -6.28 -15.25 -6.40
CA ARG A 51 -6.19 -13.79 -6.53
C ARG A 51 -5.20 -13.45 -7.61
N ASP A 52 -5.45 -12.29 -8.20
CA ASP A 52 -4.66 -11.74 -9.28
C ASP A 52 -3.64 -10.77 -8.68
N GLU A 53 -2.38 -11.02 -8.99
CA GLU A 53 -1.25 -10.28 -8.42
C GLU A 53 -1.27 -8.81 -8.86
N ASP A 54 -1.57 -8.55 -10.14
CA ASP A 54 -1.62 -7.22 -10.71
C ASP A 54 -2.71 -6.37 -10.07
N ASN A 55 -3.87 -6.97 -9.78
CA ASN A 55 -4.95 -6.31 -9.05
C ASN A 55 -4.55 -5.98 -7.61
N ALA A 56 -3.80 -6.87 -6.95
CA ALA A 56 -3.30 -6.63 -5.61
C ALA A 56 -2.29 -5.46 -5.61
N VAL A 57 -1.32 -5.46 -6.52
CA VAL A 57 -0.35 -4.37 -6.69
C VAL A 57 -1.06 -3.06 -7.03
N GLY A 58 -2.02 -3.09 -7.97
CA GLY A 58 -2.82 -1.93 -8.35
C GLY A 58 -3.61 -1.33 -7.20
N SER A 59 -4.09 -2.16 -6.26
CA SER A 59 -4.79 -1.70 -5.05
C SER A 59 -3.89 -0.96 -4.07
N LEU A 60 -2.57 -1.15 -4.14
CA LEU A 60 -1.59 -0.52 -3.24
C LEU A 60 -1.11 0.85 -3.71
N LYS A 61 -1.50 1.31 -4.91
CA LYS A 61 -1.03 2.60 -5.45
C LYS A 61 -1.24 3.74 -4.46
N SER A 62 -2.43 3.84 -3.86
CA SER A 62 -2.73 4.88 -2.88
C SER A 62 -1.94 4.74 -1.58
N ALA A 63 -1.51 3.53 -1.22
CA ALA A 63 -0.61 3.32 -0.09
C ALA A 63 0.81 3.79 -0.40
N TYR A 64 1.34 3.51 -1.60
CA TYR A 64 2.65 4.01 -2.04
C TYR A 64 2.69 5.54 -2.08
N ASP A 65 1.64 6.16 -2.62
CA ASP A 65 1.49 7.62 -2.58
C ASP A 65 1.52 8.15 -1.13
N GLY A 66 0.90 7.43 -0.19
CA GLY A 66 0.88 7.81 1.24
C GLY A 66 2.25 7.73 1.91
N ILE A 67 3.12 6.83 1.45
CA ILE A 67 4.51 6.69 1.92
C ILE A 67 5.36 7.87 1.43
N VAL A 68 5.18 8.29 0.18
CA VAL A 68 5.86 9.47 -0.37
C VAL A 68 5.35 10.74 0.36
N ASP A 69 4.04 10.87 0.54
CA ASP A 69 3.43 12.00 1.25
C ASP A 69 3.84 12.10 2.73
N SER A 70 4.31 11.00 3.33
CA SER A 70 4.79 11.04 4.71
C SER A 70 6.18 11.65 4.83
N GLY A 71 6.86 11.87 3.69
CA GLY A 71 8.26 12.31 3.64
C GLY A 71 9.26 11.19 3.96
N LEU A 72 8.81 9.92 3.99
CA LEU A 72 9.72 8.79 4.28
C LEU A 72 10.77 8.62 3.18
N ILE A 73 10.35 8.82 1.93
CA ILE A 73 11.21 8.81 0.74
C ILE A 73 10.77 9.93 -0.21
N LYS A 74 11.64 10.27 -1.16
CA LYS A 74 11.40 11.38 -2.09
C LYS A 74 10.35 11.09 -3.17
N ASP A 75 10.31 9.86 -3.69
CA ASP A 75 9.48 9.47 -4.84
C ASP A 75 9.14 7.96 -4.80
N ASP A 76 8.14 7.50 -5.56
CA ASP A 76 7.77 6.08 -5.72
C ASP A 76 8.52 5.40 -6.89
N SER A 77 9.49 6.10 -7.48
CA SER A 77 10.31 5.56 -8.56
C SER A 77 11.23 4.42 -8.08
N PRO A 78 11.66 3.51 -8.97
CA PRO A 78 12.54 2.39 -8.61
C PRO A 78 13.89 2.79 -7.96
N GLU A 79 14.28 4.05 -8.09
CA GLU A 79 15.46 4.63 -7.45
C GLU A 79 15.29 4.67 -5.92
N TYR A 80 14.12 5.10 -5.45
CA TYR A 80 13.81 5.32 -4.03
C TYR A 80 12.94 4.21 -3.41
N MET A 81 12.15 3.50 -4.23
CA MET A 81 11.20 2.49 -3.77
C MET A 81 11.30 1.19 -4.57
N ILE A 82 11.74 0.12 -3.92
CA ILE A 82 11.63 -1.25 -4.45
C ILE A 82 10.25 -1.80 -4.06
N ARG A 83 9.45 -2.15 -5.07
CA ARG A 83 8.13 -2.78 -4.89
C ARG A 83 8.29 -4.28 -5.06
N GLU A 84 8.29 -5.02 -3.95
CA GLU A 84 8.36 -6.48 -4.00
C GLU A 84 6.99 -7.08 -4.33
N ASN A 85 7.01 -8.28 -4.92
CA ASN A 85 5.78 -9.02 -5.23
C ASN A 85 4.95 -9.26 -3.97
N PRO A 86 3.62 -9.10 -4.04
CA PRO A 86 2.75 -9.33 -2.90
C PRO A 86 2.76 -10.81 -2.49
N GLU A 87 2.73 -11.02 -1.19
CA GLU A 87 2.53 -12.34 -0.60
C GLU A 87 1.08 -12.51 -0.17
N PHE A 88 0.46 -13.64 -0.53
CA PHE A 88 -0.90 -13.96 -0.11
C PHE A 88 -0.89 -14.99 1.02
N ARG A 89 -1.45 -14.63 2.16
CA ARG A 89 -1.62 -15.49 3.34
C ARG A 89 -3.08 -15.61 3.73
N ILE A 90 -3.39 -16.64 4.51
CA ILE A 90 -4.75 -16.87 5.04
C ILE A 90 -4.77 -16.56 6.53
N ASP A 91 -5.63 -15.61 6.91
CA ASP A 91 -6.00 -15.34 8.29
C ASP A 91 -7.53 -15.24 8.35
N LYS A 92 -8.15 -16.26 8.97
CA LYS A 92 -9.61 -16.36 9.05
C LYS A 92 -10.21 -15.40 10.07
N GLN A 93 -9.42 -14.94 11.04
CA GLN A 93 -9.90 -14.13 12.16
C GLN A 93 -9.74 -12.64 11.84
N ILE A 94 -8.57 -12.24 11.33
CA ILE A 94 -8.21 -10.83 11.15
C ILE A 94 -7.61 -10.60 9.74
N PRO A 95 -8.45 -10.56 8.69
CA PRO A 95 -8.00 -10.24 7.34
C PRO A 95 -7.52 -8.78 7.29
N ARG A 96 -6.34 -8.55 6.73
CA ARG A 96 -5.65 -7.26 6.72
C ARG A 96 -4.60 -7.21 5.61
N VAL A 97 -4.03 -6.03 5.40
CA VAL A 97 -2.86 -5.85 4.54
C VAL A 97 -1.75 -5.30 5.41
N GLU A 98 -0.61 -5.97 5.40
CA GLU A 98 0.61 -5.52 6.05
C GLU A 98 1.58 -5.01 4.98
N LEU A 99 2.21 -3.87 5.26
CA LEU A 99 3.32 -3.33 4.47
C LEU A 99 4.57 -3.44 5.32
N ARG A 100 5.48 -4.34 4.95
CA ARG A 100 6.80 -4.40 5.56
C ARG A 100 7.71 -3.47 4.80
N ILE A 101 8.26 -2.48 5.51
CA ILE A 101 9.18 -1.49 4.96
C ILE A 101 10.56 -1.81 5.50
N THR A 102 11.49 -2.10 4.60
CA THR A 102 12.91 -2.31 4.91
C THR A 102 13.68 -1.11 4.39
N ILE A 103 14.41 -0.43 5.25
CA ILE A 103 15.29 0.68 4.85
C ILE A 103 16.51 0.08 4.14
N LEU A 104 16.83 0.62 2.97
CA LEU A 104 18.02 0.28 2.21
C LEU A 104 18.98 1.47 2.30
N GLU A 105 20.27 1.18 2.50
CA GLU A 105 21.33 2.20 2.55
C GLU A 105 21.53 2.90 1.19
#